data_AF-A0A0C9SQX9-F1
#
_entry.id   AF-A0A0C9SQX9-F1
#
_cell.length_a   1.000
_cell.length_b   1.000
_cell.length_c   1.000
_cell.angle_alpha   90.00
_cell.angle_beta   90.00
_cell.angle_gamma   90.00
#
_symmetry.space_group_name_H-M   'P 1'
#
loop_
_entity.id
_entity.type
_entity.pdbx_description
1 polymer ?
#
loop_
_entity_poly.entity_id
_entity_poly.type
_entity_poly.pdbx_seq_one_letter_code
_entity_poly.pdbx_strand_id
1 'polypeptide(L)'
;MSVGNQVLGINSSFLQVPFLNLMANIKNRAGAVHIRYGGNTQEFAVLQDSLPDGKAIEKDKNSASNPTQTPTLILTPEILYMLNNISALVNAKWYLGIPFNDSSNLRLGIAEKGEAILGDNLLGLQVGNEPDLYSAHQHRPSTYSQFDYFGEFGQLIQAVANDPNIPVRDNLIGPSVATGAWTPEMVWDTGFITAYSSSLKYLAVEHYPDDNCGAQFGLGAVKDPQTEFPNFLNHTAGKSIIAPYLNSSAIAQAAGKPFLMFETNTASCGGFPGISDSFGSALWALDYGLQMAYSNFSGALLHVGGQSVYYNPFTAPPTNQSAFHQWSVGPIYYATLIVAETFGPSGNAQILDLNANNGDIFTPAYVIYEDGEAARVALFNYMTDPSGANTYTATISVGGGDTGTPNAVPNSVKVKYLKAPSVGEKSNITWAGQTFGGFFQSDGRLYGDLDIQTVNCDTNANTCQIQVPAPGFALVFLTDNAFNEASPTGQQTFPTTAMTKTHNTVTIPPSVLATSNGHGGANQLSGSTSQGKANAAASRSVVPGAVALGAMVGGAVLVARALLR
;
A
#
# COMPACT_ATOMS: atom_id res chain seq x y z
N MET A 1 3.31 -7.41 9.15
CA MET A 1 2.71 -7.45 10.52
C MET A 1 3.21 -6.29 11.39
N SER A 2 4.53 -6.11 11.53
CA SER A 2 5.15 -5.19 12.50
C SER A 2 4.86 -3.68 12.34
N VAL A 3 4.21 -3.24 11.27
CA VAL A 3 3.83 -1.83 11.02
C VAL A 3 2.35 -1.55 11.23
N GLY A 4 1.59 -2.56 11.70
CA GLY A 4 0.14 -2.45 11.87
C GLY A 4 -0.28 -1.25 12.73
N ASN A 5 0.45 -0.98 13.81
CA ASN A 5 0.14 0.14 14.69
C ASN A 5 0.44 1.54 14.11
N GLN A 6 1.23 1.57 13.04
CA GLN A 6 1.60 2.80 12.35
C GLN A 6 0.60 3.10 11.23
N VAL A 7 0.24 2.05 10.47
CA VAL A 7 -0.56 2.16 9.25
C VAL A 7 -2.05 2.07 9.52
N LEU A 8 -2.49 1.15 10.38
CA LEU A 8 -3.91 0.83 10.54
C LEU A 8 -4.56 1.67 11.63
N GLY A 9 -3.85 1.86 12.74
CA GLY A 9 -4.36 2.49 13.95
C GLY A 9 -3.48 2.22 15.14
N ILE A 10 -3.64 2.94 16.25
CA ILE A 10 -2.84 2.68 17.47
C ILE A 10 -3.37 1.45 18.21
N ASN A 11 -4.70 1.31 18.22
CA ASN A 11 -5.49 0.22 18.78
C ASN A 11 -6.89 0.22 18.14
N SER A 12 -7.80 -0.63 18.59
CA SER A 12 -9.15 -0.76 18.05
C SER A 12 -10.01 0.51 18.10
N SER A 13 -9.71 1.44 19.02
CA SER A 13 -10.45 2.70 19.21
C SER A 13 -9.86 3.88 18.44
N PHE A 14 -8.65 3.72 17.88
CA PHE A 14 -7.96 4.75 17.11
C PHE A 14 -7.52 4.17 15.77
N LEU A 15 -8.28 4.47 14.72
CA LEU A 15 -7.96 4.07 13.34
C LEU A 15 -7.35 5.24 12.58
N GLN A 16 -6.44 4.95 11.65
CA GLN A 16 -5.85 5.97 10.78
C GLN A 16 -6.83 6.34 9.67
N VAL A 17 -7.42 7.55 9.75
CA VAL A 17 -8.35 8.06 8.72
C VAL A 17 -7.74 8.05 7.31
N PRO A 18 -6.46 8.43 7.09
CA PRO A 18 -5.87 8.35 5.75
C PRO A 18 -5.85 6.94 5.17
N PHE A 19 -5.57 5.93 5.99
CA PHE A 19 -5.65 4.54 5.57
C PHE A 19 -7.08 4.16 5.19
N LEU A 20 -8.08 4.53 6.00
CA LEU A 20 -9.50 4.28 5.68
C LEU A 20 -9.92 4.95 4.37
N ASN A 21 -9.51 6.20 4.12
CA ASN A 21 -9.79 6.91 2.87
C ASN A 21 -9.19 6.18 1.66
N LEU A 22 -7.95 5.71 1.77
CA LEU A 22 -7.29 4.92 0.72
C LEU A 22 -8.05 3.60 0.47
N MET A 23 -8.38 2.84 1.52
CA MET A 23 -9.14 1.60 1.36
C MET A 23 -10.53 1.84 0.78
N ALA A 24 -11.21 2.92 1.15
CA ALA A 24 -12.50 3.29 0.57
C ALA A 24 -12.41 3.55 -0.94
N ASN A 25 -11.32 4.16 -1.43
CA ASN A 25 -11.11 4.38 -2.86
C ASN A 25 -11.07 3.04 -3.64
N ILE A 26 -10.44 2.01 -3.08
CA ILE A 26 -10.36 0.66 -3.68
C ILE A 26 -11.72 -0.04 -3.55
N LYS A 27 -12.30 -0.07 -2.35
CA LYS A 27 -13.61 -0.70 -2.08
C LYS A 27 -14.73 -0.14 -2.97
N ASN A 28 -14.71 1.16 -3.27
CA ASN A 28 -15.73 1.75 -4.13
C ASN A 28 -15.63 1.31 -5.61
N ARG A 29 -14.54 0.63 -6.01
CA ARG A 29 -14.32 0.12 -7.36
C ARG A 29 -14.39 -1.39 -7.44
N ALA A 30 -13.79 -2.08 -6.46
CA ALA A 30 -13.71 -3.55 -6.42
C ALA A 30 -14.70 -4.21 -5.45
N GLY A 31 -15.48 -3.44 -4.69
CA GLY A 31 -16.44 -3.95 -3.69
C GLY A 31 -15.82 -4.34 -2.34
N ALA A 32 -14.56 -4.76 -2.31
CA ALA A 32 -13.82 -5.09 -1.10
C ALA A 32 -12.32 -4.77 -1.24
N VAL A 33 -11.58 -4.80 -0.13
CA VAL A 33 -10.11 -4.73 -0.13
C VAL A 33 -9.54 -5.95 0.56
N HIS A 34 -8.59 -6.64 -0.05
CA HIS A 34 -7.94 -7.81 0.55
C HIS A 34 -6.56 -7.45 1.08
N ILE A 35 -6.27 -7.82 2.33
CA ILE A 35 -5.04 -7.42 3.03
C ILE A 35 -4.46 -8.61 3.78
N ARG A 36 -3.17 -8.92 3.55
CA ARG A 36 -2.41 -9.88 4.35
C ARG A 36 -1.73 -9.17 5.52
N TYR A 37 -1.90 -9.72 6.72
CA TYR A 37 -1.17 -9.32 7.92
C TYR A 37 -0.15 -10.40 8.31
N GLY A 38 1.03 -10.35 7.67
CA GLY A 38 2.06 -11.39 7.76
C GLY A 38 3.49 -10.87 7.52
N GLY A 39 4.26 -11.56 6.68
CA GLY A 39 5.66 -11.28 6.36
C GLY A 39 6.63 -11.92 7.38
N ASN A 40 7.94 -11.76 7.20
CA ASN A 40 8.98 -12.30 8.11
C ASN A 40 8.70 -12.13 9.61
N THR A 41 8.10 -11.01 10.01
CA THR A 41 7.75 -10.75 11.42
C THR A 41 6.69 -11.68 12.02
N GLN A 42 5.90 -12.37 11.18
CA GLN A 42 4.91 -13.34 11.64
C GLN A 42 5.56 -14.54 12.30
N GLU A 43 6.75 -14.92 11.84
CA GLU A 43 7.46 -16.10 12.33
C GLU A 43 7.78 -16.00 13.81
N PHE A 44 7.94 -14.79 14.31
CA PHE A 44 8.24 -14.54 15.71
C PHE A 44 7.07 -13.93 16.47
N ALA A 45 5.87 -13.93 15.89
CA ALA A 45 4.71 -13.32 16.54
C ALA A 45 4.19 -14.17 17.70
N VAL A 46 3.84 -13.52 18.81
CA VAL A 46 3.22 -14.15 19.98
C VAL A 46 2.00 -13.31 20.34
N LEU A 47 0.85 -13.95 20.51
CA LEU A 47 -0.35 -13.29 21.02
C LEU A 47 -0.38 -13.39 22.54
N GLN A 48 -0.50 -12.25 23.22
CA GLN A 48 -0.70 -12.14 24.66
C GLN A 48 -2.00 -11.39 24.95
N ASP A 49 -2.64 -11.66 26.08
CA ASP A 49 -3.92 -11.02 26.42
C ASP A 49 -3.80 -9.51 26.57
N SER A 50 -2.69 -9.02 27.12
CA SER A 50 -2.43 -7.58 27.32
C SER A 50 -0.94 -7.28 27.50
N LEU A 51 -0.57 -6.02 27.28
CA LEU A 51 0.75 -5.48 27.62
C LEU A 51 0.64 -4.52 28.81
N PRO A 52 1.68 -4.39 29.67
CA PRO A 52 1.63 -3.51 30.85
C PRO A 52 1.36 -2.03 30.54
N ASP A 53 1.74 -1.57 29.35
CA ASP A 53 1.53 -0.19 28.88
C ASP A 53 0.28 -0.02 28.01
N GLY A 54 -0.52 -1.07 27.87
CA GLY A 54 -1.78 -1.08 27.12
C GLY A 54 -1.61 -0.97 25.59
N LYS A 55 -0.39 -1.12 25.06
CA LYS A 55 -0.17 -1.12 23.61
C LYS A 55 -0.77 -2.35 22.95
N ALA A 56 -1.12 -2.21 21.68
CA ALA A 56 -1.58 -3.32 20.84
C ALA A 56 -0.42 -4.17 20.30
N ILE A 57 0.80 -3.61 20.27
CA ILE A 57 2.00 -4.25 19.71
C ILE A 57 3.26 -3.79 20.43
N GLU A 58 4.18 -4.72 20.65
CA GLU A 58 5.53 -4.46 21.14
C GLU A 58 6.56 -5.22 20.29
N LYS A 59 7.71 -4.58 20.06
CA LYS A 59 8.85 -5.16 19.34
C LYS A 59 9.96 -5.41 20.33
N ASP A 60 10.20 -6.67 20.67
CA ASP A 60 11.37 -7.02 21.47
C ASP A 60 12.60 -7.06 20.56
N LYS A 61 13.41 -6.00 20.65
CA LYS A 61 14.64 -5.84 19.85
C LYS A 61 15.82 -6.64 20.43
N ASN A 62 15.72 -7.14 21.65
CA ASN A 62 16.80 -7.92 22.27
C ASN A 62 16.88 -9.35 21.72
N SER A 63 15.84 -9.80 21.02
CA SER A 63 15.71 -11.14 20.42
C SER A 63 15.79 -11.16 18.89
N ALA A 64 16.25 -10.07 18.24
CA ALA A 64 16.44 -10.05 16.79
C ALA A 64 17.66 -10.90 16.38
N SER A 65 17.43 -12.08 15.80
CA SER A 65 18.46 -13.10 15.57
C SER A 65 18.69 -13.52 14.11
N ASN A 66 18.15 -12.78 13.13
CA ASN A 66 18.18 -13.17 11.72
C ASN A 66 18.84 -12.09 10.82
N PRO A 67 19.17 -12.37 9.54
CA PRO A 67 19.98 -11.46 8.72
C PRO A 67 19.29 -10.12 8.43
N THR A 68 17.96 -10.07 8.57
CA THR A 68 17.15 -8.84 8.43
C THR A 68 16.83 -8.17 9.77
N GLN A 69 17.40 -8.67 10.88
CA GLN A 69 17.22 -8.15 12.24
C GLN A 69 15.74 -8.07 12.68
N THR A 70 14.96 -9.09 12.33
CA THR A 70 13.52 -9.17 12.65
C THR A 70 13.33 -9.37 14.15
N PRO A 71 12.66 -8.44 14.86
CA PRO A 71 12.40 -8.58 16.30
C PRO A 71 11.24 -9.55 16.57
N THR A 72 11.21 -10.13 17.78
CA THR A 72 10.02 -10.81 18.29
C THR A 72 8.87 -9.81 18.38
N LEU A 73 7.69 -10.23 17.89
CA LEU A 73 6.52 -9.37 17.81
C LEU A 73 5.47 -9.82 18.83
N ILE A 74 5.28 -9.04 19.88
CA ILE A 74 4.22 -9.32 20.86
C ILE A 74 2.98 -8.56 20.41
N LEU A 75 1.90 -9.29 20.15
CA LEU A 75 0.60 -8.76 19.74
C LEU A 75 -0.40 -8.94 20.87
N THR A 76 -1.41 -8.09 20.93
CA THR A 76 -2.61 -8.30 21.74
C THR A 76 -3.87 -8.40 20.87
N PRO A 77 -4.98 -8.94 21.39
CA PRO A 77 -6.26 -8.99 20.67
C PRO A 77 -6.75 -7.63 20.15
N GLU A 78 -6.26 -6.50 20.68
CA GLU A 78 -6.55 -5.16 20.17
C GLU A 78 -6.25 -5.01 18.68
N ILE A 79 -5.22 -5.68 18.15
CA ILE A 79 -4.93 -5.66 16.72
C ILE A 79 -6.07 -6.30 15.93
N LEU A 80 -6.61 -7.44 16.38
CA LEU A 80 -7.68 -8.14 15.68
C LEU A 80 -9.01 -7.37 15.74
N TYR A 81 -9.32 -6.74 16.88
CA TYR A 81 -10.46 -5.82 16.96
C TYR A 81 -10.29 -4.61 16.05
N MET A 82 -9.07 -4.06 15.95
CA MET A 82 -8.76 -2.98 15.01
C MET A 82 -8.98 -3.41 13.55
N LEU A 83 -8.51 -4.60 13.16
CA LEU A 83 -8.76 -5.15 11.83
C LEU A 83 -10.26 -5.28 11.55
N ASN A 84 -11.04 -5.80 12.50
CA ASN A 84 -12.49 -5.96 12.33
C ASN A 84 -13.23 -4.61 12.25
N ASN A 85 -12.81 -3.61 13.03
CA ASN A 85 -13.38 -2.27 12.96
C ASN A 85 -13.10 -1.60 11.60
N ILE A 86 -11.92 -1.84 11.02
CA ILE A 86 -11.63 -1.42 9.65
C ILE A 86 -12.55 -2.14 8.66
N SER A 87 -12.74 -3.46 8.82
CA SER A 87 -13.67 -4.23 7.98
C SER A 87 -15.09 -3.66 7.99
N ALA A 88 -15.59 -3.24 9.15
CA ALA A 88 -16.92 -2.63 9.29
C ALA A 88 -17.05 -1.29 8.54
N LEU A 89 -15.95 -0.58 8.28
CA LEU A 89 -15.95 0.74 7.65
C LEU A 89 -15.71 0.69 6.14
N VAL A 90 -14.83 -0.21 5.69
CA VAL A 90 -14.32 -0.24 4.30
C VAL A 90 -14.37 -1.62 3.66
N ASN A 91 -15.11 -2.57 4.24
CA ASN A 91 -15.19 -3.96 3.75
C ASN A 91 -13.81 -4.59 3.47
N ALA A 92 -12.84 -4.30 4.35
CA ALA A 92 -11.54 -4.95 4.30
C ALA A 92 -11.68 -6.41 4.72
N LYS A 93 -11.01 -7.30 3.98
CA LYS A 93 -10.94 -8.73 4.22
C LYS A 93 -9.47 -9.10 4.45
N TRP A 94 -9.25 -10.00 5.39
CA TRP A 94 -7.93 -10.22 5.97
C TRP A 94 -7.44 -11.63 5.72
N TYR A 95 -6.15 -11.75 5.49
CA TYR A 95 -5.42 -12.99 5.70
C TYR A 95 -4.48 -12.81 6.89
N LEU A 96 -4.38 -13.79 7.78
CA LEU A 96 -3.49 -13.74 8.95
C LEU A 96 -2.39 -14.79 8.83
N GLY A 97 -1.17 -14.41 9.23
CA GLY A 97 -0.05 -15.34 9.34
C GLY A 97 -0.07 -16.12 10.65
N ILE A 98 0.10 -17.44 10.58
CA ILE A 98 0.43 -18.32 11.70
C ILE A 98 1.96 -18.42 11.81
N PRO A 99 2.56 -18.13 12.97
CA PRO A 99 3.99 -18.33 13.21
C PRO A 99 4.39 -19.80 13.01
N PHE A 100 5.46 -20.07 12.26
CA PHE A 100 5.84 -21.43 11.88
C PHE A 100 7.34 -21.75 12.01
N ASN A 101 8.15 -20.78 12.43
CA ASN A 101 9.56 -20.98 12.78
C ASN A 101 9.84 -21.95 13.95
N ASP A 102 8.83 -22.55 14.60
CA ASP A 102 9.01 -23.58 15.62
C ASP A 102 7.80 -24.53 15.59
N SER A 103 7.96 -25.63 14.87
CA SER A 103 6.96 -26.69 14.74
C SER A 103 6.77 -27.50 16.03
N SER A 104 7.71 -27.43 16.98
CA SER A 104 7.61 -28.11 18.28
C SER A 104 6.72 -27.36 19.28
N ASN A 105 6.49 -26.06 19.04
CA ASN A 105 5.65 -25.20 19.86
C ASN A 105 4.79 -24.29 18.97
N LEU A 106 3.78 -24.89 18.35
CA LEU A 106 2.86 -24.18 17.47
C LEU A 106 2.06 -23.11 18.23
N ARG A 107 2.21 -21.86 17.79
CA ARG A 107 1.55 -20.69 18.38
C ARG A 107 0.28 -20.36 17.61
N LEU A 108 -0.83 -20.99 18.01
CA LEU A 108 -2.12 -20.88 17.31
C LEU A 108 -3.00 -19.70 17.78
N GLY A 109 -2.60 -18.94 18.81
CA GLY A 109 -3.41 -17.86 19.37
C GLY A 109 -3.94 -16.82 18.36
N ILE A 110 -3.15 -16.52 17.32
CA ILE A 110 -3.59 -15.62 16.24
C ILE A 110 -4.73 -16.24 15.42
N ALA A 111 -4.67 -17.55 15.13
CA ALA A 111 -5.73 -18.27 14.44
C ALA A 111 -6.99 -18.38 15.32
N GLU A 112 -6.85 -18.80 16.59
CA GLU A 112 -7.95 -18.92 17.54
C GLU A 112 -8.74 -17.62 17.69
N LYS A 113 -8.04 -16.52 18.00
CA LYS A 113 -8.67 -15.21 18.16
C LYS A 113 -9.06 -14.59 16.82
N GLY A 114 -8.31 -14.87 15.76
CA GLY A 114 -8.57 -14.37 14.41
C GLY A 114 -9.92 -14.84 13.89
N GLU A 115 -10.20 -16.14 13.96
CA GLU A 115 -11.49 -16.69 13.56
C GLU A 115 -12.63 -16.17 14.44
N ALA A 116 -12.42 -16.14 15.76
CA ALA A 116 -13.45 -15.67 16.69
C ALA A 116 -13.81 -14.18 16.51
N ILE A 117 -12.84 -13.32 16.21
CA ILE A 117 -13.04 -11.85 16.14
C ILE A 117 -13.39 -11.38 14.73
N LEU A 118 -12.74 -11.92 13.69
CA LEU A 118 -12.94 -11.46 12.31
C LEU A 118 -14.10 -12.18 11.62
N GLY A 119 -14.40 -13.44 11.99
CA GLY A 119 -15.43 -14.24 11.34
C GLY A 119 -15.29 -14.21 9.81
N ASP A 120 -16.35 -13.83 9.10
CA ASP A 120 -16.41 -13.73 7.63
C ASP A 120 -15.48 -12.66 7.03
N ASN A 121 -14.79 -11.86 7.85
CA ASN A 121 -13.74 -10.96 7.41
C ASN A 121 -12.37 -11.65 7.31
N LEU A 122 -12.20 -12.88 7.81
CA LEU A 122 -10.99 -13.68 7.65
C LEU A 122 -11.12 -14.61 6.44
N LEU A 123 -10.31 -14.36 5.42
CA LEU A 123 -10.30 -15.13 4.17
C LEU A 123 -9.50 -16.43 4.30
N GLY A 124 -8.41 -16.41 5.06
CA GLY A 124 -7.58 -17.58 5.30
C GLY A 124 -6.37 -17.32 6.21
N LEU A 125 -5.72 -18.42 6.57
CA LEU A 125 -4.60 -18.48 7.51
C LEU A 125 -3.34 -18.97 6.79
N GLN A 126 -2.33 -18.12 6.70
CA GLN A 126 -1.05 -18.48 6.08
C GLN A 126 -0.17 -19.25 7.06
N VAL A 127 0.31 -20.42 6.64
CA VAL A 127 1.17 -21.27 7.45
C VAL A 127 2.63 -21.06 7.08
N GLY A 128 3.30 -20.19 7.84
CA GLY A 128 4.69 -19.82 7.57
C GLY A 128 4.84 -18.83 6.41
N ASN A 129 5.98 -18.15 6.38
CA ASN A 129 6.41 -17.16 5.40
C ASN A 129 7.73 -17.63 4.82
N GLU A 130 7.79 -17.86 3.50
CA GLU A 130 9.02 -18.18 2.79
C GLU A 130 9.80 -19.35 3.45
N PRO A 131 9.16 -20.53 3.63
CA PRO A 131 9.79 -21.67 4.30
C PRO A 131 11.06 -22.16 3.59
N ASP A 132 11.18 -21.89 2.29
CA ASP A 132 12.38 -22.11 1.47
C ASP A 132 13.58 -21.26 1.87
N LEU A 133 13.39 -20.23 2.69
CA LEU A 133 14.43 -19.38 3.27
C LEU A 133 14.78 -19.73 4.72
N TYR A 134 14.08 -20.67 5.38
CA TYR A 134 14.29 -20.97 6.80
C TYR A 134 15.72 -21.39 7.14
N SER A 135 16.35 -22.20 6.28
CA SER A 135 17.75 -22.60 6.45
C SER A 135 18.70 -21.40 6.32
N ALA A 136 18.49 -20.54 5.31
CA ALA A 136 19.31 -19.36 5.07
C ALA A 136 19.16 -18.32 6.20
N HIS A 137 17.97 -18.24 6.79
CA HIS A 137 17.66 -17.35 7.92
C HIS A 137 17.94 -17.96 9.30
N GLN A 138 18.52 -19.17 9.35
CA GLN A 138 18.88 -19.87 10.59
C GLN A 138 17.67 -20.18 11.50
N HIS A 139 16.47 -20.32 10.91
CA HIS A 139 15.26 -20.77 11.60
C HIS A 139 15.16 -22.31 11.67
N ARG A 140 15.84 -22.98 10.75
CA ARG A 140 15.95 -24.44 10.67
C ARG A 140 17.40 -24.84 10.35
N PRO A 141 17.79 -26.10 10.60
CA PRO A 141 19.09 -26.62 10.18
C PRO A 141 19.29 -26.52 8.67
N SER A 142 20.54 -26.48 8.20
CA SER A 142 20.87 -26.40 6.77
C SER A 142 20.37 -27.57 5.92
N THR A 143 19.97 -28.68 6.54
CA THR A 143 19.39 -29.85 5.89
C THR A 143 17.87 -29.76 5.69
N TYR A 144 17.21 -28.71 6.19
CA TYR A 144 15.76 -28.56 6.09
C TYR A 144 15.32 -28.41 4.63
N SER A 145 14.33 -29.20 4.26
CA SER A 145 13.86 -29.41 2.89
C SER A 145 12.35 -29.26 2.78
N GLN A 146 11.84 -29.25 1.55
CA GLN A 146 10.42 -29.26 1.26
C GLN A 146 9.68 -30.47 1.87
N PHE A 147 10.38 -31.60 2.09
CA PHE A 147 9.80 -32.78 2.74
C PHE A 147 9.64 -32.58 4.25
N ASP A 148 10.56 -31.85 4.88
CA ASP A 148 10.43 -31.48 6.29
C ASP A 148 9.27 -30.49 6.47
N TYR A 149 9.17 -29.47 5.60
CA TYR A 149 8.03 -28.56 5.58
C TYR A 149 6.71 -29.30 5.36
N PHE A 150 6.65 -30.24 4.41
CA PHE A 150 5.49 -31.11 4.21
C PHE A 150 5.08 -31.83 5.50
N GLY A 151 6.04 -32.41 6.23
CA GLY A 151 5.77 -33.10 7.50
C GLY A 151 5.28 -32.16 8.60
N GLU A 152 5.95 -31.01 8.79
CA GLU A 152 5.58 -30.01 9.78
C GLU A 152 4.20 -29.38 9.48
N PHE A 153 3.86 -29.17 8.21
CA PHE A 153 2.53 -28.66 7.82
C PHE A 153 1.43 -29.65 8.24
N GLY A 154 1.69 -30.95 8.09
CA GLY A 154 0.79 -32.00 8.58
C GLY A 154 0.61 -31.98 10.10
N GLN A 155 1.67 -31.67 10.87
CA GLN A 155 1.57 -31.49 12.33
C GLN A 155 0.66 -30.31 12.68
N LEU A 156 0.77 -29.19 11.95
CA LEU A 156 -0.11 -28.05 12.16
C LEU A 156 -1.56 -28.34 11.79
N ILE A 157 -1.82 -29.06 10.70
CA ILE A 157 -3.18 -29.52 10.37
C ILE A 157 -3.76 -30.34 11.53
N GLN A 158 -2.98 -31.26 12.10
CA GLN A 158 -3.44 -32.07 13.24
C GLN A 158 -3.70 -31.21 14.48
N ALA A 159 -2.85 -30.22 14.75
CA ALA A 159 -3.03 -29.29 15.87
C ALA A 159 -4.32 -28.46 15.69
N VAL A 160 -4.52 -27.86 14.51
CA VAL A 160 -5.74 -27.12 14.15
C VAL A 160 -6.98 -28.01 14.24
N ALA A 161 -6.92 -29.25 13.76
CA ALA A 161 -8.06 -30.17 13.81
C ALA A 161 -8.48 -30.50 15.27
N ASN A 162 -7.51 -30.57 16.18
CA ASN A 162 -7.71 -30.88 17.60
C ASN A 162 -7.99 -29.64 18.47
N ASP A 163 -7.89 -28.44 17.92
CA ASP A 163 -8.15 -27.19 18.63
C ASP A 163 -9.62 -26.77 18.45
N PRO A 164 -10.47 -26.83 19.50
CA PRO A 164 -11.86 -26.45 19.38
C PRO A 164 -12.06 -24.93 19.17
N ASN A 165 -11.03 -24.10 19.39
CA ASN A 165 -11.09 -22.66 19.19
C ASN A 165 -10.84 -22.25 17.72
N ILE A 166 -10.48 -23.20 16.85
CA ILE A 166 -10.30 -22.99 15.41
C ILE A 166 -11.37 -23.81 14.64
N PRO A 167 -12.60 -23.29 14.53
CA PRO A 167 -13.69 -24.03 13.91
C PRO A 167 -13.52 -24.25 12.40
N VAL A 168 -12.87 -23.33 11.66
CA VAL A 168 -12.69 -23.43 10.21
C VAL A 168 -11.39 -24.18 9.91
N ARG A 169 -11.50 -25.32 9.21
CA ARG A 169 -10.38 -26.27 9.02
C ARG A 169 -9.88 -26.35 7.59
N ASP A 170 -10.55 -25.67 6.67
CA ASP A 170 -10.34 -25.67 5.23
C ASP A 170 -9.91 -24.30 4.70
N ASN A 171 -9.34 -23.44 5.57
CA ASN A 171 -8.95 -22.06 5.26
C ASN A 171 -7.42 -21.82 5.23
N LEU A 172 -6.60 -22.87 5.26
CA LEU A 172 -5.14 -22.72 5.30
C LEU A 172 -4.56 -22.29 3.94
N ILE A 173 -3.44 -21.57 3.99
CA ILE A 173 -2.72 -21.05 2.82
C ILE A 173 -1.27 -21.51 2.92
N GLY A 174 -0.75 -22.05 1.82
CA GLY A 174 0.65 -22.44 1.69
C GLY A 174 1.04 -22.77 0.25
N PRO A 175 2.32 -23.06 -0.03
CA PRO A 175 3.43 -23.00 0.92
C PRO A 175 4.01 -21.60 1.12
N SER A 176 3.60 -20.61 0.31
CA SER A 176 4.15 -19.25 0.34
C SER A 176 5.66 -19.21 0.17
N VAL A 177 6.19 -20.03 -0.74
CA VAL A 177 7.61 -20.05 -1.09
C VAL A 177 8.03 -18.77 -1.78
N ALA A 178 9.24 -18.30 -1.47
CA ALA A 178 9.90 -17.19 -2.14
C ALA A 178 10.65 -17.67 -3.41
N THR A 179 11.73 -16.98 -3.74
CA THR A 179 12.73 -17.35 -4.75
C THR A 179 14.00 -17.93 -4.12
N GLY A 180 13.86 -18.64 -3.00
CA GLY A 180 14.94 -19.28 -2.27
C GLY A 180 15.37 -20.62 -2.84
N ALA A 181 15.66 -21.58 -1.97
CA ALA A 181 16.23 -22.86 -2.37
C ALA A 181 15.24 -23.81 -3.07
N TRP A 182 13.93 -23.53 -2.97
CA TRP A 182 12.87 -24.41 -3.48
C TRP A 182 12.03 -23.67 -4.51
N THR A 183 11.61 -24.37 -5.56
CA THR A 183 10.50 -23.92 -6.39
C THR A 183 9.17 -24.41 -5.79
N PRO A 184 8.02 -23.82 -6.15
CA PRO A 184 6.73 -24.34 -5.73
C PRO A 184 6.51 -25.80 -6.18
N GLU A 185 6.95 -26.15 -7.39
CA GLU A 185 6.87 -27.51 -7.93
C GLU A 185 7.58 -28.54 -7.04
N MET A 186 8.74 -28.19 -6.49
CA MET A 186 9.43 -29.08 -5.55
C MET A 186 8.57 -29.39 -4.33
N VAL A 187 7.79 -28.41 -3.83
CA VAL A 187 6.83 -28.63 -2.73
C VAL A 187 5.65 -29.48 -3.21
N TRP A 188 5.09 -29.21 -4.39
CA TRP A 188 4.00 -30.00 -4.96
C TRP A 188 4.38 -31.48 -5.12
N ASP A 189 5.61 -31.76 -5.56
CA ASP A 189 6.16 -33.11 -5.78
C ASP A 189 6.30 -33.95 -4.50
N THR A 190 6.24 -33.32 -3.31
CA THR A 190 6.15 -34.05 -2.03
C THR A 190 4.79 -34.75 -1.84
N GLY A 191 3.79 -34.42 -2.68
CA GLY A 191 2.39 -34.79 -2.50
C GLY A 191 1.59 -33.78 -1.70
N PHE A 192 2.13 -32.58 -1.44
CA PHE A 192 1.55 -31.53 -0.59
C PHE A 192 0.08 -31.22 -0.90
N ILE A 193 -0.25 -30.93 -2.16
CA ILE A 193 -1.63 -30.60 -2.56
C ILE A 193 -2.56 -31.79 -2.30
N THR A 194 -2.19 -32.98 -2.77
CA THR A 194 -3.03 -34.17 -2.64
C THR A 194 -3.27 -34.54 -1.18
N ALA A 195 -2.22 -34.47 -0.34
CA ALA A 195 -2.31 -34.82 1.07
C ALA A 195 -3.15 -33.82 1.88
N TYR A 196 -3.08 -32.52 1.54
CA TYR A 196 -3.62 -31.45 2.37
C TYR A 196 -4.76 -30.66 1.73
N SER A 197 -5.29 -31.10 0.58
CA SER A 197 -6.33 -30.39 -0.19
C SER A 197 -7.57 -30.05 0.63
N SER A 198 -7.99 -30.91 1.57
CA SER A 198 -9.16 -30.65 2.42
C SER A 198 -8.94 -29.53 3.44
N SER A 199 -7.68 -29.20 3.73
CA SER A 199 -7.32 -28.14 4.69
C SER A 199 -6.86 -26.86 3.99
N LEU A 200 -6.41 -26.94 2.75
CA LEU A 200 -5.96 -25.81 1.95
C LEU A 200 -7.13 -25.09 1.28
N LYS A 201 -7.19 -23.76 1.42
CA LYS A 201 -8.08 -22.90 0.64
C LYS A 201 -7.38 -22.27 -0.54
N TYR A 202 -6.15 -21.81 -0.34
CA TYR A 202 -5.35 -21.11 -1.34
C TYR A 202 -3.98 -21.76 -1.46
N LEU A 203 -3.45 -21.74 -2.68
CA LEU A 203 -2.04 -21.99 -2.94
C LEU A 203 -1.34 -20.64 -3.13
N ALA A 204 -0.13 -20.48 -2.60
CA ALA A 204 0.52 -19.17 -2.56
C ALA A 204 2.03 -19.24 -2.83
N VAL A 205 2.55 -18.18 -3.44
CA VAL A 205 3.97 -17.89 -3.67
C VAL A 205 4.28 -16.43 -3.35
N GLU A 206 5.55 -16.11 -3.19
CA GLU A 206 6.08 -14.77 -2.92
C GLU A 206 7.24 -14.49 -3.89
N HIS A 207 7.32 -13.29 -4.47
CA HIS A 207 8.35 -12.96 -5.45
C HIS A 207 8.62 -11.46 -5.53
N TYR A 208 9.86 -11.03 -5.31
CA TYR A 208 10.36 -9.72 -5.72
C TYR A 208 11.30 -9.91 -6.91
N PRO A 209 11.16 -9.14 -8.01
CA PRO A 209 11.98 -9.35 -9.20
C PRO A 209 13.44 -9.00 -8.97
N ASP A 210 13.73 -8.24 -7.90
CA ASP A 210 15.06 -7.81 -7.55
C ASP A 210 15.20 -7.55 -6.04
N ASP A 211 16.40 -7.23 -5.58
CA ASP A 211 16.75 -6.95 -4.19
C ASP A 211 17.69 -5.74 -4.06
N ASN A 212 17.41 -4.86 -3.10
CA ASN A 212 18.29 -3.76 -2.71
C ASN A 212 19.09 -4.07 -1.43
N CYS A 213 19.34 -5.36 -1.15
CA CYS A 213 19.91 -5.80 0.12
C CYS A 213 21.38 -5.39 0.28
N GLY A 214 22.13 -5.28 -0.83
CA GLY A 214 23.52 -4.84 -0.81
C GLY A 214 23.68 -3.42 -0.25
N ALA A 215 22.83 -2.48 -0.70
CA ALA A 215 22.87 -1.10 -0.23
C ALA A 215 22.26 -0.95 1.18
N GLN A 216 21.18 -1.67 1.47
CA GLN A 216 20.43 -1.50 2.71
C GLN A 216 21.06 -2.23 3.91
N PHE A 217 21.66 -3.40 3.68
CA PHE A 217 22.14 -4.30 4.74
C PHE A 217 23.57 -4.81 4.53
N GLY A 218 24.23 -4.45 3.43
CA GLY A 218 25.56 -4.99 3.11
C GLY A 218 25.53 -6.47 2.71
N LEU A 219 24.37 -6.96 2.24
CA LEU A 219 24.16 -8.35 1.85
C LEU A 219 24.06 -8.45 0.33
N GLY A 220 25.08 -9.04 -0.31
CA GLY A 220 25.14 -9.14 -1.78
C GLY A 220 25.76 -7.91 -2.45
N ALA A 221 25.61 -7.83 -3.76
CA ALA A 221 26.17 -6.73 -4.56
C ALA A 221 25.31 -5.46 -4.41
N VAL A 222 25.98 -4.30 -4.32
CA VAL A 222 25.30 -3.00 -4.45
C VAL A 222 24.96 -2.79 -5.92
N LYS A 223 23.67 -2.50 -6.19
CA LYS A 223 23.14 -2.25 -7.54
C LYS A 223 22.92 -0.75 -7.74
N ASP A 224 23.11 -0.28 -8.96
CA ASP A 224 22.87 1.12 -9.34
C ASP A 224 21.44 1.28 -9.88
N PRO A 225 20.54 2.00 -9.17
CA PRO A 225 19.17 2.20 -9.63
C PRO A 225 19.06 2.78 -11.04
N GLN A 226 20.02 3.58 -11.50
CA GLN A 226 19.97 4.15 -12.85
C GLN A 226 20.13 3.08 -13.94
N THR A 227 20.91 2.04 -13.64
CA THR A 227 21.13 0.89 -14.54
C THR A 227 20.00 -0.13 -14.43
N GLU A 228 19.38 -0.27 -13.25
CA GLU A 228 18.27 -1.21 -13.04
C GLU A 228 16.92 -0.69 -13.57
N PHE A 229 16.70 0.63 -13.61
CA PHE A 229 15.38 1.19 -13.92
C PHE A 229 14.79 0.71 -15.27
N PRO A 230 15.55 0.62 -16.38
CA PRO A 230 15.02 0.10 -17.66
C PRO A 230 14.41 -1.30 -17.57
N ASN A 231 14.83 -2.14 -16.61
CA ASN A 231 14.30 -3.49 -16.39
C ASN A 231 12.83 -3.47 -15.91
N PHE A 232 12.32 -2.33 -15.44
CA PHE A 232 10.93 -2.14 -15.00
C PHE A 232 10.05 -1.44 -16.03
N LEU A 233 10.64 -0.89 -17.10
CA LEU A 233 9.97 0.04 -18.01
C LEU A 233 9.54 -0.63 -19.33
N ASN A 234 9.16 -1.90 -19.25
CA ASN A 234 8.66 -2.64 -20.40
C ASN A 234 7.83 -3.86 -19.97
N HIS A 235 7.05 -4.37 -20.91
CA HIS A 235 6.11 -5.47 -20.74
C HIS A 235 6.76 -6.82 -20.43
N THR A 236 8.00 -7.04 -20.89
CA THR A 236 8.74 -8.26 -20.60
C THR A 236 9.03 -8.39 -19.10
N ALA A 237 9.09 -7.27 -18.36
CA ALA A 237 9.34 -7.26 -16.92
C ALA A 237 8.29 -8.06 -16.14
N GLY A 238 6.99 -7.85 -16.40
CA GLY A 238 5.93 -8.62 -15.76
C GLY A 238 5.92 -10.09 -16.21
N LYS A 239 6.10 -10.33 -17.51
CA LYS A 239 6.07 -11.68 -18.10
C LYS A 239 7.19 -12.57 -17.57
N SER A 240 8.40 -12.04 -17.40
CA SER A 240 9.55 -12.80 -16.91
C SER A 240 9.38 -13.24 -15.45
N ILE A 241 8.76 -12.40 -14.62
CA ILE A 241 8.45 -12.72 -13.21
C ILE A 241 7.44 -13.87 -13.12
N ILE A 242 6.46 -13.90 -14.02
CA ILE A 242 5.36 -14.88 -13.97
C ILE A 242 5.73 -16.20 -14.65
N ALA A 243 6.62 -16.17 -15.64
CA ALA A 243 6.99 -17.33 -16.44
C ALA A 243 7.32 -18.61 -15.60
N PRO A 244 8.04 -18.53 -14.46
CA PRO A 244 8.31 -19.69 -13.62
C PRO A 244 7.05 -20.32 -12.99
N TYR A 245 5.96 -19.56 -12.86
CA TYR A 245 4.76 -19.95 -12.13
C TYR A 245 3.61 -20.42 -13.02
N LEU A 246 3.75 -20.39 -14.36
CA LEU A 246 2.69 -20.80 -15.28
C LEU A 246 2.25 -22.25 -15.08
N ASN A 247 3.21 -23.14 -14.79
CA ASN A 247 2.90 -24.53 -14.47
C ASN A 247 2.21 -24.65 -13.10
N SER A 248 2.73 -23.98 -12.07
CA SER A 248 2.10 -23.94 -10.74
C SER A 248 0.69 -23.35 -10.74
N SER A 249 0.41 -22.32 -11.54
CA SER A 249 -0.94 -21.77 -11.65
C SER A 249 -1.89 -22.78 -12.30
N ALA A 250 -1.45 -23.51 -13.34
CA ALA A 250 -2.23 -24.59 -13.94
C ALA A 250 -2.48 -25.76 -12.96
N ILE A 251 -1.48 -26.14 -12.15
CA ILE A 251 -1.62 -27.15 -11.09
C ILE A 251 -2.66 -26.70 -10.05
N ALA A 252 -2.62 -25.44 -9.63
CA ALA A 252 -3.59 -24.89 -8.69
C ALA A 252 -5.02 -24.93 -9.25
N GLN A 253 -5.21 -24.53 -10.51
CA GLN A 253 -6.50 -24.62 -11.19
C GLN A 253 -7.00 -26.07 -11.28
N ALA A 254 -6.14 -27.02 -11.64
CA ALA A 254 -6.49 -28.45 -11.71
C ALA A 254 -6.88 -29.02 -10.33
N ALA A 255 -6.32 -28.48 -9.26
CA ALA A 255 -6.68 -28.81 -7.87
C ALA A 255 -7.91 -28.06 -7.34
N GLY A 256 -8.50 -27.15 -8.14
CA GLY A 256 -9.63 -26.31 -7.72
C GLY A 256 -9.25 -25.31 -6.62
N LYS A 257 -8.00 -24.85 -6.59
CA LYS A 257 -7.48 -23.90 -5.59
C LYS A 257 -7.13 -22.57 -6.26
N PRO A 258 -7.57 -21.41 -5.72
CA PRO A 258 -7.07 -20.13 -6.17
C PRO A 258 -5.56 -20.00 -5.86
N PHE A 259 -4.82 -19.36 -6.77
CA PHE A 259 -3.37 -19.19 -6.67
C PHE A 259 -3.01 -17.72 -6.44
N LEU A 260 -2.25 -17.43 -5.38
CA LEU A 260 -1.97 -16.06 -4.94
C LEU A 260 -0.48 -15.72 -5.05
N MET A 261 -0.19 -14.53 -5.59
CA MET A 261 1.09 -13.85 -5.38
C MET A 261 0.99 -13.10 -4.06
N PHE A 262 1.27 -13.82 -2.98
CA PHE A 262 0.88 -13.43 -1.64
C PHE A 262 1.80 -12.38 -1.01
N GLU A 263 2.99 -12.21 -1.58
CA GLU A 263 3.87 -11.08 -1.35
C GLU A 263 4.67 -10.75 -2.60
N THR A 264 4.65 -9.48 -2.99
CA THR A 264 5.52 -8.97 -4.05
C THR A 264 5.70 -7.46 -3.89
N ASN A 265 6.75 -6.92 -4.50
CA ASN A 265 6.89 -5.50 -4.82
C ASN A 265 8.05 -5.32 -5.82
N THR A 266 8.43 -4.08 -6.13
CA THR A 266 9.52 -3.74 -7.06
C THR A 266 10.87 -4.36 -6.68
N ALA A 267 11.28 -4.32 -5.41
CA ALA A 267 12.48 -5.03 -4.95
C ALA A 267 12.40 -5.30 -3.44
N SER A 268 12.97 -6.41 -2.99
CA SER A 268 13.06 -6.73 -1.57
C SER A 268 14.03 -5.76 -0.86
N CYS A 269 14.18 -5.90 0.46
CA CYS A 269 15.04 -5.03 1.27
C CYS A 269 14.70 -3.52 1.18
N GLY A 270 13.42 -3.20 0.99
CA GLY A 270 12.88 -1.84 1.05
C GLY A 270 12.76 -1.13 -0.29
N GLY A 271 13.15 -1.75 -1.40
CA GLY A 271 13.05 -1.17 -2.74
C GLY A 271 14.20 -0.23 -3.09
N PHE A 272 14.23 0.22 -4.35
CA PHE A 272 15.24 1.14 -4.86
C PHE A 272 14.72 2.58 -4.86
N PRO A 273 15.47 3.56 -4.32
CA PRO A 273 15.14 4.96 -4.49
C PRO A 273 15.23 5.34 -5.99
N GLY A 274 14.20 6.02 -6.50
CA GLY A 274 14.11 6.44 -7.91
C GLY A 274 13.40 5.43 -8.82
N ILE A 275 13.26 4.16 -8.40
CA ILE A 275 12.48 3.14 -9.12
C ILE A 275 11.20 2.86 -8.34
N SER A 276 11.33 2.39 -7.10
CA SER A 276 10.21 1.93 -6.28
C SER A 276 9.26 3.04 -5.86
N ASP A 277 9.75 4.28 -5.83
CA ASP A 277 9.00 5.48 -5.47
C ASP A 277 8.74 6.41 -6.67
N SER A 278 8.79 5.89 -7.90
CA SER A 278 8.56 6.66 -9.14
C SER A 278 7.37 6.15 -9.95
N PHE A 279 6.89 6.96 -10.90
CA PHE A 279 5.77 6.65 -11.79
C PHE A 279 5.97 5.36 -12.59
N GLY A 280 7.21 5.01 -12.90
CA GLY A 280 7.58 3.74 -13.52
C GLY A 280 7.10 2.53 -12.71
N SER A 281 7.17 2.60 -11.37
CA SER A 281 6.60 1.54 -10.50
C SER A 281 5.08 1.42 -10.62
N ALA A 282 4.36 2.51 -10.87
CA ALA A 282 2.91 2.50 -11.05
C ALA A 282 2.53 1.79 -12.36
N LEU A 283 3.22 2.11 -13.46
CA LEU A 283 3.02 1.43 -14.74
C LEU A 283 3.44 -0.04 -14.66
N TRP A 284 4.60 -0.33 -14.07
CA TRP A 284 5.09 -1.69 -13.84
C TRP A 284 4.10 -2.53 -13.03
N ALA A 285 3.65 -2.05 -11.86
CA ALA A 285 2.75 -2.81 -11.00
C ALA A 285 1.37 -3.01 -11.63
N LEU A 286 0.90 -2.05 -12.42
CA LEU A 286 -0.36 -2.16 -13.16
C LEU A 286 -0.25 -3.24 -14.24
N ASP A 287 0.78 -3.20 -15.09
CA ASP A 287 1.02 -4.21 -16.14
C ASP A 287 1.27 -5.61 -15.55
N TYR A 288 2.12 -5.70 -14.53
CA TYR A 288 2.41 -6.95 -13.82
C TYR A 288 1.16 -7.54 -13.15
N GLY A 289 0.31 -6.69 -12.54
CA GLY A 289 -0.98 -7.10 -11.99
C GLY A 289 -1.93 -7.69 -13.04
N LEU A 290 -2.02 -7.05 -14.21
CA LEU A 290 -2.84 -7.55 -15.33
C LEU A 290 -2.26 -8.85 -15.91
N GLN A 291 -0.93 -8.99 -16.02
CA GLN A 291 -0.30 -10.25 -16.43
C GLN A 291 -0.55 -11.40 -15.44
N MET A 292 -0.52 -11.12 -14.13
CA MET A 292 -0.85 -12.13 -13.12
C MET A 292 -2.27 -12.65 -13.32
N ALA A 293 -3.24 -11.75 -13.51
CA ALA A 293 -4.62 -12.13 -13.79
C ALA A 293 -4.75 -12.95 -15.10
N TYR A 294 -4.08 -12.52 -16.18
CA TYR A 294 -4.01 -13.27 -17.44
C TYR A 294 -3.41 -14.68 -17.26
N SER A 295 -2.51 -14.84 -16.29
CA SER A 295 -1.81 -16.10 -15.99
C SER A 295 -2.47 -16.95 -14.91
N ASN A 296 -3.76 -16.74 -14.65
CA ASN A 296 -4.59 -17.47 -13.67
C ASN A 296 -4.17 -17.30 -12.19
N PHE A 297 -3.54 -16.18 -11.83
CA PHE A 297 -3.48 -15.78 -10.44
C PHE A 297 -4.82 -15.18 -10.02
N SER A 298 -5.30 -15.58 -8.84
CA SER A 298 -6.56 -15.11 -8.26
C SER A 298 -6.40 -13.82 -7.45
N GLY A 299 -5.16 -13.39 -7.22
CA GLY A 299 -4.86 -12.15 -6.54
C GLY A 299 -3.37 -11.97 -6.28
N ALA A 300 -2.98 -10.70 -6.06
CA ALA A 300 -1.63 -10.32 -5.72
C ALA A 300 -1.64 -9.26 -4.61
N LEU A 301 -0.66 -9.30 -3.72
CA LEU A 301 -0.56 -8.40 -2.58
C LEU A 301 0.79 -7.66 -2.59
N LEU A 302 0.72 -6.34 -2.74
CA LEU A 302 1.88 -5.47 -2.65
C LEU A 302 2.28 -5.24 -1.19
N HIS A 303 3.52 -5.57 -0.85
CA HIS A 303 4.00 -5.45 0.52
C HIS A 303 4.05 -3.99 1.00
N VAL A 304 3.72 -3.77 2.28
CA VAL A 304 3.82 -2.48 2.97
C VAL A 304 4.79 -2.61 4.15
N GLY A 305 5.85 -1.84 4.11
CA GLY A 305 6.91 -1.85 5.11
C GLY A 305 6.91 -0.61 6.01
N GLY A 306 8.04 -0.40 6.70
CA GLY A 306 8.25 0.75 7.58
C GLY A 306 8.45 2.07 6.81
N GLN A 307 8.66 3.17 7.55
CA GLN A 307 8.78 4.52 6.96
C GLN A 307 9.94 4.71 5.98
N SER A 308 10.98 3.89 6.06
CA SER A 308 12.17 3.96 5.21
C SER A 308 12.04 3.16 3.91
N VAL A 309 10.89 2.54 3.65
CA VAL A 309 10.68 1.66 2.50
C VAL A 309 10.20 2.48 1.31
N TYR A 310 10.91 2.38 0.19
CA TYR A 310 10.65 3.14 -1.04
C TYR A 310 9.45 2.61 -1.82
N TYR A 311 9.19 1.30 -1.76
CA TYR A 311 8.09 0.69 -2.51
C TYR A 311 6.70 0.83 -1.85
N ASN A 312 6.61 1.58 -0.75
CA ASN A 312 5.36 1.71 -0.01
C ASN A 312 4.29 2.37 -0.89
N PRO A 313 3.07 1.78 -0.99
CA PRO A 313 1.93 2.45 -1.62
C PRO A 313 1.50 3.69 -0.84
N PHE A 314 1.78 3.73 0.47
CA PHE A 314 1.51 4.88 1.32
C PHE A 314 2.40 4.84 2.55
N THR A 315 2.74 6.02 3.07
CA THR A 315 3.62 6.16 4.24
C THR A 315 3.05 7.23 5.18
N ALA A 316 2.80 6.82 6.43
CA ALA A 316 2.45 7.74 7.50
C ALA A 316 3.65 8.63 7.87
N PRO A 317 3.44 9.92 8.22
CA PRO A 317 4.53 10.80 8.61
C PRO A 317 5.24 10.30 9.87
N PRO A 318 6.52 10.65 10.08
CA PRO A 318 7.21 10.39 11.34
C PRO A 318 6.40 10.89 12.54
N THR A 319 6.41 10.16 13.66
CA THR A 319 5.60 10.50 14.86
C THR A 319 5.87 11.92 15.38
N ASN A 320 7.11 12.41 15.24
CA ASN A 320 7.48 13.78 15.62
C ASN A 320 7.05 14.86 14.60
N GLN A 321 6.49 14.46 13.45
CA GLN A 321 6.04 15.35 12.38
C GLN A 321 4.52 15.25 12.12
N SER A 322 3.82 14.29 12.73
CA SER A 322 2.40 14.02 12.48
C SER A 322 1.45 15.16 12.88
N ALA A 323 1.93 16.20 13.56
CA ALA A 323 1.15 17.40 13.90
C ALA A 323 1.08 18.43 12.76
N PHE A 324 1.99 18.35 11.77
CA PHE A 324 2.09 19.33 10.69
C PHE A 324 2.33 18.72 9.29
N HIS A 325 2.63 17.43 9.21
CA HIS A 325 2.69 16.67 7.96
C HIS A 325 1.51 15.70 7.85
N GLN A 326 1.00 15.53 6.63
CA GLN A 326 0.06 14.48 6.30
C GLN A 326 0.79 13.25 5.77
N TRP A 327 0.07 12.29 5.19
CA TRP A 327 0.66 11.10 4.60
C TRP A 327 1.25 11.39 3.23
N SER A 328 2.13 10.49 2.79
CA SER A 328 2.61 10.44 1.41
C SER A 328 2.02 9.22 0.74
N VAL A 329 1.47 9.37 -0.47
CA VAL A 329 1.00 8.25 -1.29
C VAL A 329 2.06 7.95 -2.35
N GLY A 330 2.54 6.72 -2.37
CA GLY A 330 3.54 6.26 -3.33
C GLY A 330 2.92 6.02 -4.70
N PRO A 331 3.68 6.19 -5.81
CA PRO A 331 3.16 5.98 -7.16
C PRO A 331 2.49 4.60 -7.36
N ILE A 332 3.03 3.55 -6.75
CA ILE A 332 2.50 2.20 -6.88
C ILE A 332 1.06 2.02 -6.37
N TYR A 333 0.57 2.91 -5.49
CA TYR A 333 -0.84 2.90 -5.07
C TYR A 333 -1.80 3.25 -6.22
N TYR A 334 -1.38 4.07 -7.19
CA TYR A 334 -2.21 4.34 -8.37
C TYR A 334 -2.48 3.04 -9.16
N ALA A 335 -1.53 2.09 -9.18
CA ALA A 335 -1.73 0.80 -9.82
C ALA A 335 -2.87 0.01 -9.16
N THR A 336 -2.89 -0.10 -7.83
CA THR A 336 -3.95 -0.86 -7.13
C THR A 336 -5.33 -0.24 -7.31
N LEU A 337 -5.39 1.10 -7.31
CA LEU A 337 -6.62 1.84 -7.59
C LEU A 337 -7.15 1.56 -9.00
N ILE A 338 -6.27 1.57 -9.99
CA ILE A 338 -6.64 1.38 -11.40
C ILE A 338 -6.95 -0.08 -11.70
N VAL A 339 -6.24 -1.05 -11.12
CA VAL A 339 -6.58 -2.49 -11.22
C VAL A 339 -7.99 -2.72 -10.69
N ALA A 340 -8.34 -2.13 -9.53
CA ALA A 340 -9.68 -2.22 -8.97
C ALA A 340 -10.75 -1.64 -9.92
N GLU A 341 -10.43 -0.55 -10.62
CA GLU A 341 -11.33 0.04 -11.62
C GLU A 341 -11.41 -0.76 -12.93
N THR A 342 -10.33 -1.45 -13.28
CA THR A 342 -10.18 -2.24 -14.51
C THR A 342 -11.03 -3.51 -14.46
N PHE A 343 -11.09 -4.17 -13.29
CA PHE A 343 -11.89 -5.38 -13.10
C PHE A 343 -13.29 -5.13 -12.56
N GLY A 344 -13.53 -3.97 -11.93
CA GLY A 344 -14.82 -3.66 -11.33
C GLY A 344 -15.22 -4.59 -10.17
N PRO A 345 -16.47 -4.49 -9.69
CA PRO A 345 -16.94 -5.24 -8.53
C PRO A 345 -17.69 -6.53 -8.87
N SER A 346 -17.90 -6.87 -10.16
CA SER A 346 -18.77 -7.99 -10.58
C SER A 346 -18.22 -9.36 -10.18
N GLY A 347 -16.90 -9.50 -10.14
CA GLY A 347 -16.22 -10.78 -9.91
C GLY A 347 -16.23 -11.73 -11.12
N ASN A 348 -16.79 -11.29 -12.26
CA ASN A 348 -16.92 -12.10 -13.48
C ASN A 348 -15.92 -11.70 -14.57
N ALA A 349 -15.09 -10.69 -14.31
CA ALA A 349 -14.19 -10.15 -15.31
C ALA A 349 -13.15 -11.18 -15.77
N GLN A 350 -12.93 -11.23 -17.08
CA GLN A 350 -11.90 -12.06 -17.73
C GLN A 350 -10.96 -11.14 -18.50
N ILE A 351 -9.69 -11.51 -18.60
CA ILE A 351 -8.66 -10.67 -19.22
C ILE A 351 -7.90 -11.44 -20.30
N LEU A 352 -7.52 -10.71 -21.35
CA LEU A 352 -6.63 -11.19 -22.40
C LEU A 352 -5.54 -10.14 -22.66
N ASP A 353 -4.28 -10.59 -22.64
CA ASP A 353 -3.15 -9.84 -23.20
C ASP A 353 -3.25 -9.89 -24.73
N LEU A 354 -3.45 -8.72 -25.34
CA LEU A 354 -3.69 -8.61 -26.77
C LEU A 354 -2.43 -8.83 -27.61
N ASN A 355 -1.23 -8.83 -26.98
CA ASN A 355 0.05 -8.74 -27.69
C ASN A 355 0.00 -7.67 -28.80
N ALA A 356 -0.60 -6.51 -28.46
CA ALA A 356 -0.88 -5.44 -29.41
C ALA A 356 0.41 -4.92 -30.07
N ASN A 357 0.26 -4.28 -31.24
CA ASN A 357 1.37 -3.70 -31.99
C ASN A 357 2.49 -4.71 -32.31
N ASN A 358 2.12 -5.95 -32.64
CA ASN A 358 3.05 -7.08 -32.84
C ASN A 358 3.89 -7.43 -31.60
N GLY A 359 3.30 -7.29 -30.40
CA GLY A 359 3.98 -7.56 -29.14
C GLY A 359 5.02 -6.50 -28.76
N ASP A 360 4.76 -5.22 -29.10
CA ASP A 360 5.64 -4.13 -28.72
C ASP A 360 5.73 -4.02 -27.18
N ILE A 361 6.94 -4.11 -26.66
CA ILE A 361 7.18 -4.20 -25.22
C ILE A 361 6.98 -2.87 -24.48
N PHE A 362 6.89 -1.74 -25.18
CA PHE A 362 6.68 -0.42 -24.58
C PHE A 362 5.22 0.03 -24.61
N THR A 363 4.37 -0.65 -25.39
CA THR A 363 2.96 -0.30 -25.56
C THR A 363 2.01 -1.51 -25.38
N PRO A 364 2.11 -2.27 -24.28
CA PRO A 364 1.20 -3.39 -24.07
C PRO A 364 -0.26 -2.95 -23.97
N ALA A 365 -1.15 -3.88 -24.29
CA ALA A 365 -2.58 -3.65 -24.23
C ALA A 365 -3.32 -4.91 -23.80
N TYR A 366 -4.40 -4.70 -23.04
CA TYR A 366 -5.28 -5.76 -22.56
C TYR A 366 -6.72 -5.43 -22.89
N VAL A 367 -7.51 -6.47 -23.12
CA VAL A 367 -8.97 -6.38 -23.12
C VAL A 367 -9.50 -7.07 -21.87
N ILE A 368 -10.50 -6.44 -21.25
CA ILE A 368 -11.24 -6.99 -20.13
C ILE A 368 -12.66 -7.25 -20.61
N TYR A 369 -13.08 -8.49 -20.48
CA TYR A 369 -14.43 -8.95 -20.75
C TYR A 369 -15.22 -8.99 -19.45
N GLU A 370 -16.50 -8.66 -19.51
CA GLU A 370 -17.48 -8.94 -18.46
C GLU A 370 -18.66 -9.67 -19.07
N ASP A 371 -19.04 -10.80 -18.46
CA ASP A 371 -20.15 -11.66 -18.92
C ASP A 371 -20.07 -12.03 -20.42
N GLY A 372 -18.85 -12.17 -20.95
CA GLY A 372 -18.57 -12.51 -22.35
C GLY A 372 -18.53 -11.33 -23.32
N GLU A 373 -18.78 -10.10 -22.86
CA GLU A 373 -18.70 -8.88 -23.67
C GLU A 373 -17.44 -8.09 -23.38
N ALA A 374 -16.79 -7.52 -24.40
CA ALA A 374 -15.63 -6.66 -24.20
C ALA A 374 -16.06 -5.36 -23.49
N ALA A 375 -15.67 -5.24 -22.23
CA ALA A 375 -16.12 -4.18 -21.33
C ALA A 375 -15.13 -3.01 -21.25
N ARG A 376 -13.83 -3.32 -21.22
CA ARG A 376 -12.76 -2.31 -21.11
C ARG A 376 -11.53 -2.69 -21.91
N VAL A 377 -10.73 -1.69 -22.27
CA VAL A 377 -9.39 -1.85 -22.86
C VAL A 377 -8.39 -1.05 -22.06
N ALA A 378 -7.30 -1.69 -21.66
CA ALA A 378 -6.22 -1.11 -20.88
C ALA A 378 -5.01 -0.92 -21.80
N LEU A 379 -4.55 0.33 -21.97
CA LEU A 379 -3.50 0.69 -22.94
C LEU A 379 -2.34 1.38 -22.23
N PHE A 380 -1.11 0.95 -22.50
CA PHE A 380 0.09 1.45 -21.83
C PHE A 380 1.01 2.20 -22.80
N ASN A 381 1.84 3.06 -22.23
CA ASN A 381 2.99 3.67 -22.88
C ASN A 381 4.10 3.89 -21.85
N TYR A 382 5.16 3.09 -21.94
CA TYR A 382 6.31 3.17 -21.04
C TYR A 382 7.32 4.26 -21.39
N MET A 383 7.20 4.88 -22.57
CA MET A 383 8.20 5.83 -23.06
C MET A 383 8.06 7.19 -22.37
N THR A 384 9.17 7.75 -21.88
CA THR A 384 9.21 9.16 -21.49
C THR A 384 9.57 10.02 -22.69
N ASP A 385 8.68 10.93 -23.08
CA ASP A 385 8.95 11.88 -24.14
C ASP A 385 8.26 13.23 -23.90
N PRO A 386 8.96 14.21 -23.33
CA PRO A 386 8.41 15.54 -23.08
C PRO A 386 7.98 16.32 -24.34
N SER A 387 8.42 15.90 -25.54
CA SER A 387 8.00 16.54 -26.79
C SER A 387 6.58 16.13 -27.22
N GLY A 388 6.07 15.03 -26.67
CA GLY A 388 4.79 14.42 -27.05
C GLY A 388 4.84 13.59 -28.33
N ALA A 389 5.99 13.49 -29.02
CA ALA A 389 6.13 12.76 -30.29
C ALA A 389 5.85 11.26 -30.18
N ASN A 390 6.07 10.67 -28.99
CA ASN A 390 5.76 9.26 -28.70
C ASN A 390 4.36 9.05 -28.09
N THR A 391 3.49 10.07 -28.08
CA THR A 391 2.06 9.84 -27.87
C THR A 391 1.52 9.09 -29.08
N TYR A 392 1.07 7.85 -28.89
CA TYR A 392 0.54 7.04 -29.98
C TYR A 392 -0.98 7.04 -30.00
N THR A 393 -1.55 6.64 -31.14
CA THR A 393 -3.00 6.43 -31.28
C THR A 393 -3.29 4.93 -31.39
N ALA A 394 -3.91 4.36 -30.36
CA ALA A 394 -4.43 3.00 -30.39
C ALA A 394 -5.71 2.99 -31.23
N THR A 395 -5.82 2.07 -32.19
CA THR A 395 -7.06 1.84 -32.94
C THR A 395 -7.74 0.59 -32.40
N ILE A 396 -8.83 0.77 -31.68
CA ILE A 396 -9.62 -0.31 -31.08
C ILE A 396 -10.72 -0.72 -32.05
N SER A 397 -10.84 -2.01 -32.34
CA SER A 397 -11.97 -2.60 -33.03
C SER A 397 -12.63 -3.62 -32.09
N VAL A 398 -13.96 -3.67 -32.08
CA VAL A 398 -14.75 -4.63 -31.29
C VAL A 398 -15.58 -5.46 -32.26
N GLY A 399 -15.41 -6.78 -32.16
CA GLY A 399 -15.93 -7.71 -33.16
C GLY A 399 -15.34 -7.48 -34.56
N GLY A 400 -15.90 -8.17 -35.55
CA GLY A 400 -15.39 -8.16 -36.92
C GLY A 400 -14.02 -8.81 -37.07
N GLY A 401 -13.41 -8.67 -38.24
CA GLY A 401 -12.07 -9.20 -38.54
C GLY A 401 -11.92 -10.68 -38.20
N ASP A 402 -10.83 -11.01 -37.50
CA ASP A 402 -10.47 -12.38 -37.11
C ASP A 402 -11.33 -12.97 -35.98
N THR A 403 -12.17 -12.15 -35.32
CA THR A 403 -13.03 -12.62 -34.22
C THR A 403 -14.26 -13.40 -34.70
N GLY A 404 -14.64 -13.24 -35.98
CA GLY A 404 -15.82 -13.89 -36.55
C GLY A 404 -17.18 -13.43 -35.98
N THR A 405 -17.20 -12.38 -35.15
CA THR A 405 -18.43 -11.78 -34.60
C THR A 405 -18.81 -10.49 -35.35
N PRO A 406 -20.06 -10.01 -35.25
CA PRO A 406 -20.46 -8.74 -35.85
C PRO A 406 -19.67 -7.54 -35.32
N ASN A 407 -19.51 -6.51 -36.15
CA ASN A 407 -18.97 -5.21 -35.72
C ASN A 407 -19.79 -4.64 -34.56
N ALA A 408 -19.10 -4.24 -33.49
CA ALA A 408 -19.74 -3.88 -32.23
C ALA A 408 -19.08 -2.68 -31.52
N VAL A 409 -18.25 -1.88 -32.22
CA VAL A 409 -17.73 -0.63 -31.64
C VAL A 409 -18.89 0.31 -31.28
N PRO A 410 -18.93 0.87 -30.07
CA PRO A 410 -19.98 1.82 -29.66
C PRO A 410 -19.81 3.17 -30.38
N ASN A 411 -20.84 4.03 -30.39
CA ASN A 411 -20.75 5.38 -30.98
C ASN A 411 -19.69 6.26 -30.31
N SER A 412 -19.45 6.03 -29.01
CA SER A 412 -18.44 6.74 -28.24
C SER A 412 -18.01 5.89 -27.05
N VAL A 413 -16.79 6.13 -26.56
CA VAL A 413 -16.24 5.53 -25.35
C VAL A 413 -15.84 6.59 -24.34
N LYS A 414 -15.75 6.21 -23.07
CA LYS A 414 -15.19 7.04 -22.00
C LYS A 414 -13.76 6.58 -21.71
N VAL A 415 -12.85 7.52 -21.47
CA VAL A 415 -11.44 7.24 -21.22
C VAL A 415 -10.96 7.98 -19.98
N LYS A 416 -10.26 7.27 -19.10
CA LYS A 416 -9.52 7.83 -17.97
C LYS A 416 -8.03 7.62 -18.18
N TYR A 417 -7.24 8.64 -17.86
CA TYR A 417 -5.79 8.63 -18.06
C TYR A 417 -5.02 8.65 -16.76
N LEU A 418 -4.01 7.80 -16.66
CA LEU A 418 -2.93 7.90 -15.70
C LEU A 418 -1.76 8.64 -16.37
N LYS A 419 -1.37 9.79 -15.83
CA LYS A 419 -0.38 10.69 -16.44
C LYS A 419 0.69 11.13 -15.44
N ALA A 420 1.91 11.29 -15.94
CA ALA A 420 3.02 11.96 -15.27
C ALA A 420 3.99 12.57 -16.31
N PRO A 421 4.83 13.57 -15.96
CA PRO A 421 5.81 14.15 -16.88
C PRO A 421 6.92 13.19 -17.34
N SER A 422 7.22 12.16 -16.53
CA SER A 422 8.21 11.13 -16.88
C SER A 422 7.99 9.87 -16.03
N VAL A 423 8.59 8.76 -16.43
CA VAL A 423 8.60 7.52 -15.62
C VAL A 423 9.34 7.71 -14.29
N GLY A 424 10.29 8.64 -14.21
CA GLY A 424 10.99 8.99 -12.97
C GLY A 424 10.23 9.95 -12.04
N GLU A 425 9.02 10.41 -12.41
CA GLU A 425 8.23 11.34 -11.60
C GLU A 425 7.80 10.71 -10.27
N LYS A 426 7.82 11.47 -9.18
CA LYS A 426 7.46 10.96 -7.84
C LYS A 426 6.16 11.53 -7.28
N SER A 427 5.68 12.67 -7.77
CA SER A 427 4.59 13.42 -7.13
C SER A 427 3.55 13.95 -8.11
N ASN A 428 3.97 14.43 -9.29
CA ASN A 428 3.05 14.99 -10.29
C ASN A 428 2.34 13.89 -11.09
N ILE A 429 1.62 13.02 -10.39
CA ILE A 429 0.90 11.88 -10.94
C ILE A 429 -0.60 12.16 -10.82
N THR A 430 -1.33 11.90 -11.90
CA THR A 430 -2.79 12.06 -11.92
C THR A 430 -3.48 10.83 -12.48
N TRP A 431 -4.57 10.40 -11.85
CA TRP A 431 -5.53 9.45 -12.39
C TRP A 431 -6.84 10.18 -12.68
N ALA A 432 -7.25 10.21 -13.96
CA ALA A 432 -8.44 10.94 -14.41
C ALA A 432 -8.46 12.40 -13.90
N GLY A 433 -7.33 13.11 -14.01
CA GLY A 433 -7.20 14.49 -13.55
C GLY A 433 -7.00 14.68 -12.04
N GLN A 434 -7.15 13.62 -11.24
CA GLN A 434 -7.08 13.69 -9.79
C GLN A 434 -5.74 13.17 -9.24
N THR A 435 -5.31 13.69 -8.10
CA THR A 435 -4.03 13.33 -7.44
C THR A 435 -4.20 13.13 -5.94
N PHE A 436 -3.25 12.47 -5.28
CA PHE A 436 -3.15 12.41 -3.82
C PHE A 436 -2.32 13.55 -3.22
N GLY A 437 -1.80 14.46 -4.04
CA GLY A 437 -0.90 15.53 -3.63
C GLY A 437 0.56 15.07 -3.59
N GLY A 438 1.46 15.99 -3.22
CA GLY A 438 2.88 15.70 -3.06
C GLY A 438 3.20 14.98 -1.75
N PHE A 439 4.49 14.85 -1.50
CA PHE A 439 5.01 14.27 -0.26
C PHE A 439 4.48 15.02 0.98
N PHE A 440 3.94 14.29 1.96
CA PHE A 440 3.31 14.81 3.18
C PHE A 440 2.08 15.70 2.99
N GLN A 441 1.37 15.56 1.86
CA GLN A 441 0.19 16.38 1.54
C GLN A 441 -1.11 15.59 1.43
N SER A 442 -1.09 14.28 1.66
CA SER A 442 -2.26 13.43 1.44
C SER A 442 -2.99 13.07 2.74
N ASP A 443 -4.30 13.26 2.75
CA ASP A 443 -5.20 12.63 3.73
C ASP A 443 -5.82 11.32 3.22
N GLY A 444 -5.29 10.77 2.11
CA GLY A 444 -5.79 9.54 1.48
C GLY A 444 -6.94 9.74 0.50
N ARG A 445 -7.44 10.98 0.31
CA ARG A 445 -8.46 11.32 -0.68
C ARG A 445 -7.84 11.79 -1.99
N LEU A 446 -8.54 11.51 -3.09
CA LEU A 446 -8.26 12.11 -4.39
C LEU A 446 -8.68 13.59 -4.38
N TYR A 447 -7.79 14.46 -4.84
CA TYR A 447 -7.98 15.89 -5.03
C TYR A 447 -7.98 16.26 -6.50
N GLY A 448 -8.65 17.35 -6.85
CA GLY A 448 -8.81 17.81 -8.23
C GLY A 448 -10.12 17.34 -8.86
N ASP A 449 -10.42 17.91 -10.02
CA ASP A 449 -11.64 17.61 -10.76
C ASP A 449 -11.48 16.28 -11.52
N LEU A 450 -12.54 15.48 -11.51
CA LEU A 450 -12.60 14.24 -12.26
C LEU A 450 -12.65 14.55 -13.76
N ASP A 451 -11.60 14.17 -14.47
CA ASP A 451 -11.42 14.36 -15.91
C ASP A 451 -11.68 13.04 -16.65
N ILE A 452 -12.84 12.96 -17.31
CA ILE A 452 -13.25 11.83 -18.15
C ILE A 452 -13.36 12.33 -19.58
N GLN A 453 -12.57 11.74 -20.46
CA GLN A 453 -12.59 12.07 -21.88
C GLN A 453 -13.64 11.23 -22.60
N THR A 454 -14.42 11.85 -23.48
CA THR A 454 -15.34 11.13 -24.38
C THR A 454 -14.74 11.13 -25.78
N VAL A 455 -14.53 9.94 -26.34
CA VAL A 455 -14.01 9.77 -27.70
C VAL A 455 -15.12 9.23 -28.58
N ASN A 456 -15.44 9.92 -29.66
CA ASN A 456 -16.38 9.43 -30.67
C ASN A 456 -15.69 8.38 -31.54
N CYS A 457 -16.35 7.26 -31.77
CA CYS A 457 -15.85 6.19 -32.61
C CYS A 457 -16.53 6.21 -33.99
N ASP A 458 -15.89 5.61 -34.98
CA ASP A 458 -16.47 5.40 -36.31
C ASP A 458 -17.09 4.01 -36.39
N THR A 459 -18.42 3.95 -36.27
CA THR A 459 -19.18 2.71 -36.33
C THR A 459 -19.28 2.12 -37.74
N ASN A 460 -19.09 2.93 -38.79
CA ASN A 460 -19.03 2.44 -40.17
C ASN A 460 -17.70 1.73 -40.43
N ALA A 461 -16.60 2.31 -39.93
CA ALA A 461 -15.27 1.72 -40.02
C ALA A 461 -15.00 0.65 -38.93
N ASN A 462 -15.88 0.51 -37.94
CA ASN A 462 -15.70 -0.32 -36.74
C ASN A 462 -14.40 -0.01 -35.98
N THR A 463 -14.10 1.27 -35.79
CA THR A 463 -12.87 1.70 -35.12
C THR A 463 -13.10 2.81 -34.11
N CYS A 464 -12.33 2.77 -33.02
CA CYS A 464 -12.24 3.86 -32.05
C CYS A 464 -10.76 4.24 -31.82
N GLN A 465 -10.42 5.51 -32.00
CA GLN A 465 -9.04 5.99 -31.97
C GLN A 465 -8.74 6.67 -30.63
N ILE A 466 -7.88 6.05 -29.82
CA ILE A 466 -7.54 6.52 -28.47
C ILE A 466 -6.10 6.97 -28.43
N GLN A 467 -5.86 8.22 -28.01
CA GLN A 467 -4.50 8.71 -27.79
C GLN A 467 -3.95 8.21 -26.45
N VAL A 468 -2.72 7.71 -26.43
CA VAL A 468 -2.08 7.22 -25.20
C VAL A 468 -0.79 8.04 -24.95
N PRO A 469 -0.75 8.85 -23.87
CA PRO A 469 0.35 9.78 -23.62
C PRO A 469 1.66 9.06 -23.28
N ALA A 470 2.80 9.73 -23.51
CA ALA A 470 4.15 9.20 -23.25
C ALA A 470 4.86 9.95 -22.10
N PRO A 471 5.01 9.37 -20.90
CA PRO A 471 4.52 8.06 -20.50
C PRO A 471 3.06 8.15 -20.03
N GLY A 472 2.39 7.01 -19.93
CA GLY A 472 1.08 6.98 -19.34
C GLY A 472 0.29 5.72 -19.63
N PHE A 473 -0.96 5.77 -19.20
CA PHE A 473 -1.90 4.68 -19.35
C PHE A 473 -3.30 5.22 -19.60
N ALA A 474 -4.08 4.50 -20.41
CA ALA A 474 -5.48 4.80 -20.70
C ALA A 474 -6.35 3.59 -20.38
N LEU A 475 -7.38 3.79 -19.55
CA LEU A 475 -8.47 2.83 -19.39
C LEU A 475 -9.66 3.31 -20.20
N VAL A 476 -10.01 2.53 -21.21
CA VAL A 476 -11.11 2.78 -22.13
C VAL A 476 -12.30 1.94 -21.70
N PHE A 477 -13.44 2.57 -21.44
CA PHE A 477 -14.69 1.88 -21.13
C PHE A 477 -15.51 1.76 -22.41
N LEU A 478 -15.70 0.53 -22.86
CA LEU A 478 -16.45 0.19 -24.08
C LEU A 478 -17.96 0.18 -23.82
N THR A 479 -18.39 -0.03 -22.57
CA THR A 479 -19.80 -0.03 -22.18
C THR A 479 -20.07 0.96 -21.05
N ASP A 480 -21.28 1.53 -21.01
CA ASP A 480 -21.69 2.41 -19.92
C ASP A 480 -21.82 1.65 -18.59
N ASN A 481 -22.22 0.37 -18.62
CA ASN A 481 -22.28 -0.47 -17.42
C ASN A 481 -20.90 -0.59 -16.78
N ALA A 482 -19.88 -0.95 -17.58
CA ALA A 482 -18.51 -1.06 -17.13
C ALA A 482 -17.97 0.25 -16.52
N PHE A 483 -18.35 1.37 -17.11
CA PHE A 483 -18.01 2.68 -16.58
C PHE A 483 -18.74 3.00 -15.26
N ASN A 484 -20.04 2.75 -15.19
CA ASN A 484 -20.88 3.14 -14.06
C ASN A 484 -20.62 2.29 -12.81
N GLU A 485 -20.34 0.99 -12.95
CA GLU A 485 -20.09 0.09 -11.81
C GLU A 485 -18.74 0.33 -11.14
N ALA A 486 -17.73 0.73 -11.92
CA ALA A 486 -16.38 0.98 -11.45
C ALA A 486 -16.15 2.47 -11.11
N SER A 487 -17.08 3.36 -11.49
CA SER A 487 -16.96 4.78 -11.16
C SER A 487 -17.55 5.07 -9.78
N PRO A 488 -16.77 5.65 -8.85
CA PRO A 488 -17.27 5.96 -7.52
C PRO A 488 -18.39 7.01 -7.58
N THR A 489 -19.50 6.77 -6.89
CA THR A 489 -20.65 7.70 -6.80
C THR A 489 -20.42 8.87 -5.85
N GLY A 490 -19.32 8.84 -5.09
CA GLY A 490 -18.91 9.89 -4.17
C GLY A 490 -17.68 9.50 -3.35
N GLN A 491 -17.06 10.49 -2.70
CA GLN A 491 -15.94 10.28 -1.81
C GLN A 491 -16.42 10.01 -0.38
N GLN A 492 -16.11 8.83 0.15
CA GLN A 492 -16.39 8.51 1.56
C GLN A 492 -15.41 9.27 2.45
N THR A 493 -15.91 9.80 3.57
CA THR A 493 -15.09 10.45 4.59
C THR A 493 -15.34 9.79 5.93
N PHE A 494 -14.30 9.75 6.77
CA PHE A 494 -14.38 9.18 8.11
C PHE A 494 -14.11 10.28 9.14
N PRO A 495 -14.94 10.40 10.19
CA PRO A 495 -14.65 11.33 11.27
C PRO A 495 -13.40 10.89 12.03
N THR A 496 -12.57 11.83 12.45
CA THR A 496 -11.52 11.54 13.44
C THR A 496 -12.13 11.53 14.84
N THR A 497 -11.85 10.49 15.62
CA THR A 497 -12.14 10.46 17.08
C THR A 497 -11.01 11.10 17.89
N ALA A 498 -9.91 11.49 17.23
CA ALA A 498 -8.74 12.07 17.87
C ALA A 498 -8.78 13.60 17.82
N MET A 499 -8.82 14.22 19.00
CA MET A 499 -8.43 15.62 19.17
C MET A 499 -6.91 15.69 19.06
N THR A 500 -6.38 16.22 17.95
CA THR A 500 -5.01 16.73 17.99
C THR A 500 -4.97 17.86 19.01
N LYS A 501 -3.88 17.99 19.78
CA LYS A 501 -3.70 19.10 20.72
C LYS A 501 -3.85 20.42 19.95
N THR A 502 -5.04 21.02 19.97
CA THR A 502 -5.27 22.38 19.49
C THR A 502 -4.68 23.33 20.53
N HIS A 503 -3.35 23.41 20.59
CA HIS A 503 -2.68 24.50 21.29
C HIS A 503 -2.92 25.76 20.46
N ASN A 504 -3.98 26.51 20.79
CA ASN A 504 -4.31 27.86 20.32
C ASN A 504 -3.63 28.26 19.00
N THR A 505 -4.05 27.65 17.89
CA THR A 505 -3.66 28.15 16.58
C THR A 505 -4.39 29.47 16.39
N VAL A 506 -3.72 30.59 16.66
CA VAL A 506 -4.23 31.91 16.26
C VAL A 506 -4.33 31.87 14.74
N THR A 507 -5.56 31.92 14.22
CA THR A 507 -5.80 32.02 12.79
C THR A 507 -5.35 33.41 12.35
N ILE A 508 -4.22 33.48 11.62
CA ILE A 508 -3.79 34.72 10.97
C ILE A 508 -4.48 34.76 9.61
N PRO A 509 -5.22 35.83 9.28
CA PRO A 509 -5.84 35.98 7.96
C PRO A 509 -4.78 35.81 6.84
N PRO A 510 -5.07 35.07 5.76
CA PRO A 510 -4.12 34.86 4.66
C PRO A 510 -3.56 36.16 4.07
N SER A 511 -4.36 37.23 4.09
CA SER A 511 -3.94 38.58 3.66
C SER A 511 -2.85 39.19 4.54
N VAL A 512 -2.81 38.87 5.83
CA VAL A 512 -1.79 39.34 6.78
C VAL A 512 -0.49 38.55 6.61
N LEU A 513 -0.59 37.26 6.28
CA LEU A 513 0.57 36.42 5.98
C LEU A 513 1.22 36.81 4.65
N ALA A 514 0.42 37.16 3.64
CA ALA A 514 0.88 37.57 2.31
C ALA A 514 1.72 38.86 2.32
N THR A 515 1.54 39.74 3.31
CA THR A 515 2.31 40.99 3.45
C THR A 515 3.35 40.93 4.58
N SER A 516 3.51 39.77 5.24
CA SER A 516 4.39 39.63 6.39
C SER A 516 5.84 39.39 5.94
N ASN A 517 6.69 40.42 6.08
CA ASN A 517 8.11 40.35 5.72
C ASN A 517 8.99 39.71 6.82
N GLY A 518 8.42 38.86 7.69
CA GLY A 518 9.17 38.02 8.64
C GLY A 518 9.94 38.72 9.78
N HIS A 519 9.98 40.05 9.87
CA HIS A 519 10.89 40.77 10.77
C HIS A 519 10.19 41.68 11.83
N GLY A 520 9.11 41.21 12.47
CA GLY A 520 8.32 42.04 13.41
C GLY A 520 8.18 41.55 14.86
N GLY A 521 8.72 40.38 15.21
CA GLY A 521 8.39 39.70 16.49
C GLY A 521 8.92 40.34 17.78
N ALA A 522 9.72 41.41 17.71
CA ALA A 522 10.38 41.98 18.90
C ALA A 522 9.61 43.14 19.56
N ASN A 523 8.59 43.71 18.92
CA ASN A 523 7.94 44.95 19.41
C ASN A 523 6.44 44.85 19.69
N GLN A 524 5.87 43.64 19.75
CA GLN A 524 4.48 43.45 20.15
C GLN A 524 4.36 42.35 21.20
N LEU A 525 4.04 42.78 22.43
CA LEU A 525 3.49 42.01 23.56
C LEU A 525 4.30 40.78 23.98
N SER A 526 4.96 40.89 25.13
CA SER A 526 5.57 39.79 25.88
C SER A 526 4.57 38.66 26.14
N GLY A 527 4.51 37.69 25.24
CA GLY A 527 3.77 36.44 25.39
C GLY A 527 4.73 35.26 25.32
N SER A 528 4.87 34.52 26.43
CA SER A 528 5.64 33.27 26.47
C SER A 528 4.89 32.18 25.70
N THR A 529 5.55 31.51 24.76
CA THR A 529 4.99 30.38 23.97
C THR A 529 5.36 29.00 24.53
N SER A 530 6.03 28.92 25.69
CA SER A 530 6.37 27.64 26.35
C SER A 530 5.51 27.42 27.60
N GLN A 531 4.95 26.21 27.71
CA GLN A 531 4.31 25.70 28.91
C GLN A 531 5.37 25.48 30.01
N GLY A 532 5.13 26.00 31.22
CA GLY A 532 5.95 25.72 32.42
C GLY A 532 6.68 26.89 33.07
N LYS A 533 6.56 28.13 32.58
CA LYS A 533 7.07 29.31 33.33
C LYS A 533 5.95 29.94 34.16
N ALA A 534 6.01 29.71 35.47
CA ALA A 534 5.16 30.35 36.45
C ALA A 534 5.30 31.88 36.40
N ASN A 535 4.17 32.56 36.55
CA ASN A 535 3.95 33.99 36.73
C ASN A 535 5.15 34.79 37.28
N ALA A 536 5.71 35.66 36.44
CA ALA A 536 6.56 36.75 36.88
C ALA A 536 6.23 38.03 36.10
N ALA A 537 4.98 38.51 36.19
CA ALA A 537 4.63 39.91 35.90
C ALA A 537 3.17 40.22 36.27
N ALA A 538 2.85 40.25 37.56
CA ALA A 538 1.72 41.05 38.05
C ALA A 538 1.82 41.31 39.55
N SER A 539 2.92 41.93 40.00
CA SER A 539 2.88 42.76 41.20
C SER A 539 2.95 44.23 40.78
N ARG A 540 1.80 44.90 40.93
CA ARG A 540 1.63 46.35 41.12
C ARG A 540 1.79 47.25 39.89
N SER A 541 0.65 47.49 39.26
CA SER A 541 0.09 48.83 39.04
C SER A 541 0.80 49.97 39.79
N VAL A 542 1.47 50.85 39.05
CA VAL A 542 1.73 52.24 39.49
C VAL A 542 1.52 53.18 38.30
N VAL A 543 0.64 54.14 38.53
CA VAL A 543 0.16 55.22 37.65
C VAL A 543 1.32 56.08 37.10
N PRO A 544 1.30 56.50 35.81
CA PRO A 544 2.37 57.28 35.17
C PRO A 544 2.34 58.76 35.55
N GLY A 545 2.55 59.08 36.83
CA GLY A 545 2.60 60.45 37.33
C GLY A 545 3.47 60.66 38.58
N ALA A 546 3.88 59.60 39.28
CA ALA A 546 4.62 59.73 40.54
C ALA A 546 6.15 59.78 40.39
N VAL A 547 6.72 59.40 39.24
CA VAL A 547 8.18 59.41 39.02
C VAL A 547 8.70 60.80 38.58
N ALA A 548 7.83 61.66 38.05
CA ALA A 548 8.20 63.03 37.66
C ALA A 548 8.19 64.03 38.83
N LEU A 549 7.54 63.74 39.96
CA LEU A 549 7.54 64.61 41.15
C LEU A 549 8.69 64.29 42.14
N GLY A 550 9.17 63.04 42.17
CA GLY A 550 10.28 62.63 43.04
C GLY A 550 11.65 63.15 42.60
N ALA A 551 11.86 63.36 41.31
CA ALA A 551 13.12 63.88 40.77
C ALA A 551 13.31 65.39 40.99
N MET A 552 12.22 66.16 41.18
CA MET A 552 12.30 67.61 41.44
C MET A 552 12.49 67.96 42.93
N VAL A 553 12.10 67.07 43.85
CA VAL A 553 12.32 67.28 45.30
C VAL A 553 13.70 66.77 45.75
N GLY A 554 14.27 65.75 45.09
CA GLY A 554 15.63 65.27 45.36
C GLY A 554 16.74 66.23 44.89
N GLY A 555 16.52 66.98 43.81
CA GLY A 555 17.48 67.96 43.29
C GLY A 555 17.62 69.22 44.15
N ALA A 556 16.54 69.69 44.79
CA ALA A 556 16.58 70.88 45.65
C ALA A 556 17.28 70.64 47.01
N VAL A 557 17.28 69.40 47.51
CA VAL A 557 17.93 69.04 48.79
C VAL A 557 19.44 68.81 48.64
N LEU A 558 19.92 68.47 47.44
CA LEU A 558 21.36 68.30 47.17
C LEU A 558 22.07 69.63 46.85
N VAL A 559 21.36 70.62 46.29
CA VAL A 559 21.92 71.97 46.07
C VAL A 559 21.92 72.80 47.37
N ALA A 560 20.97 72.59 48.29
CA ALA A 560 20.95 73.25 49.59
C ALA A 560 22.03 72.74 50.58
N ARG A 561 22.60 71.54 50.37
CA ARG A 561 23.72 71.02 51.17
C ARG A 561 25.12 71.39 50.65
N ALA A 562 25.21 71.99 49.46
CA ALA A 562 26.47 72.49 48.89
C ALA A 562 26.72 74.00 49.14
N LEU A 563 25.83 74.68 49.87
CA LEU A 563 25.97 76.10 50.24
C LEU A 563 26.13 76.34 51.75
N LEU A 564 26.37 75.30 52.55
CA LEU A 564 26.62 75.40 54.00
C LEU A 564 27.82 74.59 54.50
N ARG A 565 28.81 74.32 53.63
CA ARG A 565 30.20 74.01 54.01
C ARG A 565 31.18 74.48 52.95
#